data_AF-A0A0E9MTM2-F1
#
_entry.id   AF-A0A0E9MTM2-F1
#
_cell.length_a   1.000
_cell.length_b   1.000
_cell.length_c   1.000
_cell.angle_alpha   90.00
_cell.angle_beta   90.00
_cell.angle_gamma   90.00
#
_symmetry.space_group_name_H-M   'P 1'
#
loop_
_entity.id
_entity.type
_entity.pdbx_description
1 polymer ?
#
loop_
_entity_poly.entity_id
_entity_poly.type
_entity_poly.pdbx_seq_one_letter_code
_entity_poly.pdbx_strand_id
1 'polypeptide(L)'
;MTIPPPAPPASGRGEGFLHEPDPDNPGWMRWGFRDPTRFNSALGKMIVRVDEDGRVRMRAFPERQHSNLADKVHGGALLGFIDVALFATSRSKGIIEAGTAVTLDLSTQFIGAADIGRPLDFVSEVLRVTRRLVFIRGLVEQDAEVIASYSGTIRKPSGG
;
A
#
# COMPACT_ATOMS: atom_id res chain seq x y z
N MET A 1 35.30 -8.83 -3.54
CA MET A 1 34.05 -9.25 -4.19
C MET A 1 33.28 -10.09 -3.16
N THR A 2 32.39 -9.47 -2.42
CA THR A 2 31.63 -10.13 -1.34
C THR A 2 30.45 -10.88 -1.94
N ILE A 3 30.36 -12.17 -1.62
CA ILE A 3 29.24 -13.04 -2.01
C ILE A 3 27.97 -12.48 -1.36
N PRO A 4 26.87 -12.26 -2.12
CA PRO A 4 25.62 -11.81 -1.53
C PRO A 4 25.09 -12.87 -0.56
N PRO A 5 24.41 -12.47 0.53
CA PRO A 5 23.84 -13.41 1.48
C PRO A 5 22.84 -14.35 0.78
N PRO A 6 22.71 -15.61 1.25
CA PRO A 6 21.75 -16.55 0.69
C PRO A 6 20.33 -15.98 0.78
N ALA A 7 19.53 -16.23 -0.25
CA ALA A 7 18.12 -15.81 -0.26
C ALA A 7 17.39 -16.41 0.95
N PRO A 8 16.50 -15.65 1.61
CA PRO A 8 15.71 -16.18 2.72
C PRO A 8 14.83 -17.35 2.24
N PRO A 9 14.53 -18.31 3.13
CA PRO A 9 13.65 -19.43 2.80
C PRO A 9 12.28 -18.91 2.34
N ALA A 10 11.69 -19.58 1.35
CA ALA A 10 10.34 -19.26 0.89
C ALA A 10 9.35 -19.48 2.05
N SER A 11 8.79 -18.40 2.59
CA SER A 11 7.75 -18.48 3.60
C SER A 11 6.45 -19.01 2.99
N GLY A 12 5.71 -19.82 3.75
CA GLY A 12 4.41 -20.33 3.34
C GLY A 12 3.44 -19.20 2.98
N ARG A 13 2.49 -19.47 2.07
CA ARG A 13 1.62 -18.47 1.42
C ARG A 13 0.80 -17.55 2.37
N GLY A 14 0.76 -17.83 3.68
CA GLY A 14 0.13 -16.99 4.71
C GLY A 14 1.06 -16.45 5.80
N GLU A 15 2.24 -17.04 6.02
CA GLU A 15 3.14 -16.69 7.14
C GLU A 15 3.98 -15.44 6.85
N GLY A 16 4.16 -15.09 5.57
CA GLY A 16 4.99 -13.95 5.15
C GLY A 16 4.33 -12.57 5.25
N PHE A 17 3.06 -12.46 5.67
CA PHE A 17 2.31 -11.19 5.69
C PHE A 17 1.96 -10.73 7.11
N LEU A 18 2.05 -9.43 7.34
CA LEU A 18 1.71 -8.74 8.57
C LEU A 18 0.30 -8.14 8.44
N HIS A 19 -0.65 -8.66 9.22
CA HIS A 19 -2.03 -8.16 9.33
C HIS A 19 -2.59 -8.43 10.72
N GLU A 20 -2.12 -7.66 11.69
CA GLU A 20 -2.45 -7.78 13.12
C GLU A 20 -2.74 -6.38 13.69
N PRO A 21 -3.47 -6.25 14.81
CA PRO A 21 -3.77 -4.94 15.39
C PRO A 21 -2.50 -4.11 15.64
N ASP A 22 -2.52 -2.83 15.27
CA ASP A 22 -1.41 -1.92 15.61
C ASP A 22 -1.55 -1.45 17.06
N PRO A 23 -0.54 -1.67 17.93
CA PRO A 23 -0.64 -1.35 19.35
C PRO A 23 -0.76 0.15 19.63
N ASP A 24 -0.26 1.00 18.72
CA ASP A 24 -0.23 2.45 18.89
C ASP A 24 -1.44 3.14 18.23
N ASN A 25 -2.21 2.39 17.42
CA ASN A 25 -3.33 2.91 16.63
C ASN A 25 -4.54 1.99 16.77
N PRO A 26 -5.34 2.10 17.86
CA PRO A 26 -6.53 1.30 18.05
C PRO A 26 -7.49 1.34 16.85
N GLY A 27 -7.98 0.18 16.43
CA GLY A 27 -8.84 0.04 15.24
C GLY A 27 -8.09 -0.04 13.91
N TRP A 28 -6.76 0.08 13.91
CA TRP A 28 -5.93 -0.12 12.73
C TRP A 28 -5.21 -1.47 12.77
N MET A 29 -4.95 -2.01 11.59
CA MET A 29 -4.17 -3.22 11.38
C MET A 29 -2.83 -2.83 10.76
N ARG A 30 -1.73 -3.42 11.23
CA ARG A 30 -0.44 -3.33 10.53
C ARG A 30 -0.55 -3.96 9.15
N TRP A 31 0.14 -3.37 8.17
CA TRP A 31 0.16 -3.87 6.79
C TRP A 31 1.60 -3.96 6.30
N GLY A 32 2.01 -5.12 5.83
CA GLY A 32 3.35 -5.30 5.25
C GLY A 32 3.75 -6.76 5.09
N PHE A 33 4.98 -6.98 4.64
CA PHE A 33 5.59 -8.31 4.67
C PHE A 33 6.40 -8.48 5.95
N ARG A 34 6.44 -9.71 6.48
CA ARG A 34 7.33 -10.08 7.59
C ARG A 34 8.77 -10.26 7.12
N ASP A 35 9.00 -10.49 5.82
CA ASP A 35 10.32 -10.57 5.21
C ASP A 35 10.88 -9.15 4.95
N PRO A 36 11.89 -8.71 5.73
CA PRO A 36 12.42 -7.35 5.63
C PRO A 36 13.26 -7.12 4.37
N THR A 37 13.53 -8.16 3.56
CA THR A 37 14.34 -8.06 2.35
C THR A 37 13.53 -7.73 1.09
N ARG A 38 12.21 -7.64 1.23
CA ARG A 38 11.29 -7.32 0.12
C ARG A 38 11.18 -5.82 -0.11
N PHE A 39 10.71 -5.46 -1.30
CA PHE A 39 10.51 -4.08 -1.71
C PHE A 39 9.68 -3.25 -0.70
N ASN A 40 8.61 -3.83 -0.13
CA ASN A 40 7.74 -3.12 0.81
C ASN A 40 8.48 -2.63 2.07
N SER A 41 9.58 -3.26 2.45
CA SER A 41 10.42 -2.78 3.56
C SER A 41 11.03 -1.42 3.28
N ALA A 42 11.33 -1.12 2.00
CA ALA A 42 11.83 0.18 1.58
C ALA A 42 10.74 1.27 1.63
N LEU A 43 9.47 0.93 1.85
CA LEU A 43 8.36 1.86 2.06
C LEU A 43 8.10 2.14 3.55
N GLY A 44 8.61 1.31 4.45
CA GLY A 44 8.49 1.49 5.91
C GLY A 44 7.12 1.07 6.49
N LYS A 45 6.80 1.62 7.67
CA LYS A 45 5.56 1.28 8.41
C LYS A 45 4.34 1.70 7.59
N MET A 46 3.37 0.79 7.50
CA MET A 46 2.04 1.06 6.99
C MET A 46 0.99 0.40 7.88
N ILE A 47 -0.15 1.07 8.04
CA ILE A 47 -1.31 0.55 8.75
C ILE A 47 -2.56 0.74 7.89
N VAL A 48 -3.59 -0.06 8.09
CA VAL A 48 -4.83 -0.03 7.31
C VAL A 48 -6.05 -0.19 8.23
N ARG A 49 -7.15 0.46 7.89
CA ARG A 49 -8.48 0.17 8.44
C ARG A 49 -9.56 0.34 7.38
N VAL A 50 -10.75 -0.15 7.70
CA VAL A 50 -11.98 0.15 6.96
C VAL A 50 -12.71 1.24 7.74
N ASP A 51 -12.94 2.38 7.11
CA ASP A 51 -13.71 3.49 7.68
C ASP A 51 -15.21 3.12 7.72
N GLU A 52 -16.00 3.82 8.55
CA GLU A 52 -17.43 3.54 8.77
C GLU A 52 -18.28 3.65 7.49
N ASP A 53 -17.88 4.54 6.58
CA ASP A 53 -18.49 4.73 5.26
C ASP A 53 -18.14 3.61 4.25
N GLY A 54 -17.35 2.64 4.68
CA GLY A 54 -16.90 1.51 3.88
C GLY A 54 -15.70 1.82 2.99
N ARG A 55 -15.07 3.00 3.06
CA ARG A 55 -13.79 3.23 2.38
C ARG A 55 -12.67 2.50 3.10
N VAL A 56 -11.60 2.16 2.39
CA VAL A 56 -10.39 1.62 3.01
C VAL A 56 -9.37 2.75 3.13
N ARG A 57 -8.90 2.99 4.34
CA ARG A 57 -7.85 3.96 4.63
C ARG A 57 -6.57 3.23 4.97
N MET A 58 -5.56 3.40 4.15
CA MET A 58 -4.19 3.02 4.48
C MET A 58 -3.42 4.27 4.89
N ARG A 59 -2.65 4.18 5.97
CA ARG A 59 -1.76 5.25 6.43
C ARG A 59 -0.32 4.80 6.30
N ALA A 60 0.49 5.60 5.62
CA ALA A 60 1.94 5.45 5.52
C ALA A 60 2.65 6.51 6.35
N PHE A 61 3.89 6.21 6.75
CA PHE A 61 4.74 7.10 7.55
C PHE A 61 6.02 7.40 6.75
N PRO A 62 6.00 8.38 5.82
CA PRO A 62 7.13 8.64 4.96
C PRO A 62 8.36 9.19 5.74
N GLU A 63 9.47 8.44 5.65
CA GLU A 63 10.78 8.78 6.21
C GLU A 63 11.72 9.49 5.21
N ARG A 64 12.89 9.96 5.69
CA ARG A 64 13.88 10.70 4.89
C ARG A 64 14.30 9.96 3.61
N GLN A 65 14.41 8.63 3.64
CA GLN A 65 14.76 7.85 2.44
C GLN A 65 13.74 7.95 1.30
N HIS A 66 12.50 8.39 1.60
CA HIS A 66 11.46 8.62 0.60
C HIS A 66 11.45 10.05 0.05
N SER A 67 12.36 10.93 0.49
CA SER A 67 12.38 12.33 0.09
C SER A 67 12.95 12.56 -1.30
N ASN A 68 12.48 13.59 -2.00
CA ASN A 68 13.14 14.16 -3.17
C ASN A 68 14.09 15.31 -2.75
N LEU A 69 14.69 15.97 -3.75
CA LEU A 69 15.63 17.08 -3.53
C LEU A 69 15.01 18.30 -2.82
N ALA A 70 13.69 18.43 -2.82
CA ALA A 70 12.96 19.51 -2.14
C ALA A 70 12.50 19.11 -0.72
N ASP A 71 13.02 18.00 -0.18
CA ASP A 71 12.63 17.41 1.11
C ASP A 71 11.12 17.11 1.22
N LYS A 72 10.45 16.89 0.07
CA LYS A 72 9.08 16.39 -0.05
C LYS A 72 9.09 14.91 -0.39
N VAL A 73 7.96 14.21 -0.21
CA VAL A 73 7.83 12.82 -0.67
C VAL A 73 8.10 12.74 -2.17
N HIS A 74 9.07 11.91 -2.57
CA HIS A 74 9.41 11.70 -3.97
C HIS A 74 8.23 11.06 -4.72
N GLY A 75 7.93 11.53 -5.93
CA GLY A 75 6.80 11.01 -6.72
C GLY A 75 6.85 9.50 -6.95
N GLY A 76 8.05 8.94 -7.17
CA GLY A 76 8.25 7.48 -7.26
C GLY A 76 8.00 6.72 -5.95
N ALA A 77 8.32 7.31 -4.78
CA ALA A 77 7.98 6.71 -3.50
C ALA A 77 6.47 6.77 -3.26
N LEU A 78 5.85 7.90 -3.61
CA LEU A 78 4.40 8.07 -3.56
C LEU A 78 3.67 7.02 -4.42
N LEU A 79 4.13 6.78 -5.64
CA LEU A 79 3.57 5.71 -6.50
C LEU A 79 3.73 4.32 -5.88
N GLY A 80 4.85 4.03 -5.20
CA GLY A 80 5.03 2.78 -4.47
C GLY A 80 4.01 2.59 -3.34
N PHE A 81 3.71 3.65 -2.58
CA PHE A 81 2.64 3.63 -1.59
C PHE A 81 1.26 3.48 -2.22
N ILE A 82 0.97 4.18 -3.32
CA ILE A 82 -0.31 4.07 -4.03
C ILE A 82 -0.54 2.63 -4.52
N ASP A 83 0.47 2.00 -5.11
CA ASP A 83 0.38 0.60 -5.58
C ASP A 83 0.01 -0.34 -4.42
N VAL A 84 0.70 -0.20 -3.29
CA VAL A 84 0.39 -0.92 -2.05
C VAL A 84 -1.04 -0.66 -1.55
N ALA A 85 -1.53 0.58 -1.63
CA ALA A 85 -2.90 0.93 -1.23
C ALA A 85 -3.97 0.16 -2.03
N LEU A 86 -3.72 -0.16 -3.30
CA LEU A 86 -4.64 -0.98 -4.10
C LEU A 86 -4.82 -2.38 -3.47
N PHE A 87 -3.72 -3.01 -3.05
CA PHE A 87 -3.74 -4.34 -2.43
C PHE A 87 -4.28 -4.30 -1.01
N ALA A 88 -3.92 -3.28 -0.23
CA ALA A 88 -4.49 -3.04 1.09
C ALA A 88 -6.01 -2.93 1.03
N THR A 89 -6.53 -2.19 0.04
CA THR A 89 -7.96 -2.04 -0.22
C THR A 89 -8.62 -3.35 -0.59
N SER A 90 -8.09 -4.05 -1.59
CA SER A 90 -8.66 -5.32 -2.05
C SER A 90 -8.70 -6.38 -0.96
N ARG A 91 -7.62 -6.48 -0.17
CA ARG A 91 -7.52 -7.46 0.91
C ARG A 91 -8.41 -7.10 2.10
N SER A 92 -8.46 -5.83 2.50
CA SER A 92 -9.33 -5.39 3.61
C SER A 92 -10.82 -5.58 3.30
N LYS A 93 -11.17 -5.66 2.01
CA LYS A 93 -12.52 -5.99 1.53
C LYS A 93 -12.76 -7.49 1.30
N GLY A 94 -11.80 -8.35 1.63
CA GLY A 94 -11.91 -9.80 1.42
C GLY A 94 -12.00 -10.22 -0.06
N ILE A 95 -11.55 -9.37 -0.98
CA ILE A 95 -11.65 -9.62 -2.44
C ILE A 95 -10.47 -10.48 -2.92
N ILE A 96 -9.29 -10.32 -2.29
CA ILE A 96 -8.09 -11.08 -2.56
C ILE A 96 -7.45 -11.56 -1.25
N GLU A 97 -6.76 -12.69 -1.33
CA GLU A 97 -5.90 -13.21 -0.26
C GLU A 97 -4.44 -12.80 -0.46
N ALA A 98 -3.59 -13.10 0.53
CA ALA A 98 -2.13 -13.05 0.36
C ALA A 98 -1.71 -13.89 -0.86
N GLY A 99 -1.08 -13.29 -1.88
CA GLY A 99 -0.67 -14.06 -3.06
C GLY A 99 -0.39 -13.25 -4.32
N THR A 100 -0.44 -13.94 -5.45
CA THR A 100 0.06 -13.53 -6.79
C THR A 100 -0.84 -12.53 -7.54
N ALA A 101 -1.63 -11.74 -6.82
CA ALA A 101 -2.34 -10.64 -7.46
C ALA A 101 -1.33 -9.62 -8.01
N VAL A 102 -1.63 -9.01 -9.15
CA VAL A 102 -0.71 -8.05 -9.81
C VAL A 102 -1.46 -6.80 -10.25
N THR A 103 -0.80 -5.66 -10.17
CA THR A 103 -1.27 -4.39 -10.75
C THR A 103 -1.15 -4.47 -12.27
N LEU A 104 -2.24 -4.22 -12.99
CA LEU A 104 -2.25 -4.16 -14.47
C LEU A 104 -2.06 -2.75 -14.99
N ASP A 105 -2.68 -1.78 -14.32
CA ASP A 105 -2.54 -0.37 -14.60
C ASP A 105 -2.64 0.43 -13.29
N LEU A 106 -1.96 1.56 -13.29
CA LEU A 106 -2.04 2.56 -12.24
C LEU A 106 -1.86 3.94 -12.87
N SER A 107 -2.91 4.75 -12.81
CA SER A 107 -2.92 6.15 -13.24
C SER A 107 -2.97 7.06 -12.02
N THR A 108 -2.10 8.06 -11.97
CA THR A 108 -2.00 9.01 -10.84
C THR A 108 -1.89 10.43 -11.35
N GLN A 109 -2.66 11.34 -10.74
CA GLN A 109 -2.50 12.78 -10.92
C GLN A 109 -1.92 13.37 -9.63
N PHE A 110 -0.73 13.97 -9.73
CA PHE A 110 -0.13 14.72 -8.62
C PHE A 110 -0.75 16.12 -8.57
N ILE A 111 -1.31 16.48 -7.42
CA ILE A 111 -2.07 17.71 -7.19
C ILE A 111 -1.30 18.64 -6.26
N GLY A 112 -0.70 18.09 -5.20
CA GLY A 112 0.07 18.81 -4.19
C GLY A 112 1.36 18.10 -3.79
N ALA A 113 2.06 18.66 -2.81
CA ALA A 113 3.29 18.10 -2.26
C ALA A 113 3.05 17.57 -0.84
N ALA A 114 3.53 16.36 -0.55
CA ALA A 114 3.51 15.78 0.79
C ALA A 114 4.83 16.00 1.52
N ASP A 115 4.74 16.28 2.82
CA ASP A 115 5.86 16.42 3.74
C ASP A 115 6.34 15.08 4.28
N ILE A 116 7.65 14.97 4.47
CA ILE A 116 8.29 13.89 5.23
C ILE A 116 8.01 14.06 6.73
N GLY A 117 7.91 12.95 7.47
CA GLY A 117 7.69 12.95 8.92
C GLY A 117 6.25 13.22 9.36
N ARG A 118 5.35 13.51 8.42
CA ARG A 118 3.91 13.59 8.64
C ARG A 118 3.22 12.39 8.01
N PRO A 119 2.22 11.77 8.67
CA PRO A 119 1.48 10.66 8.09
C PRO A 119 0.82 11.03 6.76
N LEU A 120 0.64 10.04 5.90
CA LEU A 120 -0.01 10.18 4.60
C LEU A 120 -1.11 9.14 4.47
N ASP A 121 -2.34 9.58 4.22
CA ASP A 121 -3.51 8.72 4.12
C ASP A 121 -3.89 8.44 2.67
N PHE A 122 -4.19 7.20 2.36
CA PHE A 122 -4.63 6.70 1.06
C PHE A 122 -6.04 6.17 1.23
N VAL A 123 -7.02 6.95 0.77
CA VAL A 123 -8.45 6.69 0.98
C VAL A 123 -9.02 6.13 -0.30
N SER A 124 -9.32 4.84 -0.29
CA SER A 124 -9.70 4.08 -1.47
C SER A 124 -11.12 3.55 -1.41
N GLU A 125 -11.74 3.42 -2.57
CA GLU A 125 -12.98 2.68 -2.75
C GLU A 125 -12.87 1.70 -3.93
N VAL A 126 -13.56 0.57 -3.80
CA VAL A 126 -13.68 -0.41 -4.89
C VAL A 126 -14.83 0.00 -5.78
N LEU A 127 -14.54 0.32 -7.03
CA LEU A 127 -15.55 0.70 -8.02
C LEU A 127 -16.28 -0.52 -8.57
N ARG A 128 -15.53 -1.60 -8.84
CA ARG A 128 -16.08 -2.82 -9.43
C ARG A 128 -15.21 -4.03 -9.15
N VAL A 129 -15.86 -5.16 -8.89
CA VAL A 129 -15.22 -6.48 -8.85
C VAL A 129 -15.77 -7.33 -9.98
N THR A 130 -14.89 -8.01 -10.70
CA THR A 130 -15.26 -9.00 -11.72
C THR A 130 -14.68 -10.37 -11.36
N ARG A 131 -14.85 -11.37 -12.22
CA ARG A 131 -14.20 -12.68 -12.02
C ARG A 131 -12.68 -12.57 -11.89
N ARG A 132 -12.02 -11.69 -12.65
CA ARG A 132 -10.55 -11.62 -12.73
C ARG A 132 -9.94 -10.30 -12.29
N LEU A 133 -10.72 -9.22 -12.27
CA LEU A 133 -10.22 -7.86 -12.07
C LEU A 133 -10.91 -7.16 -10.91
N VAL A 134 -10.17 -6.27 -10.23
CA VAL A 134 -10.66 -5.33 -9.22
C VAL A 134 -10.29 -3.93 -9.68
N PHE A 135 -11.27 -3.03 -9.76
CA PHE A 135 -11.10 -1.64 -10.15
C PHE A 135 -11.22 -0.76 -8.92
N ILE A 136 -10.22 0.07 -8.65
CA ILE A 136 -10.10 0.88 -7.44
C ILE A 136 -9.77 2.31 -7.84
N ARG A 137 -10.33 3.28 -7.10
CA ARG A 137 -9.85 4.66 -7.11
C ARG A 137 -9.62 5.15 -5.68
N GLY A 138 -8.85 6.21 -5.54
CA GLY A 138 -8.69 6.86 -4.26
C GLY A 138 -8.03 8.22 -4.34
N LEU A 139 -7.94 8.85 -3.18
CA LEU A 139 -7.19 10.08 -2.95
C LEU A 139 -6.05 9.80 -1.98
N VAL A 140 -4.96 10.52 -2.19
CA VAL A 140 -3.89 10.66 -1.21
C VAL A 140 -4.11 11.98 -0.49
N GLU A 141 -4.21 11.93 0.83
CA GLU A 141 -4.50 13.05 1.71
C GLU A 141 -3.36 13.19 2.73
N GLN A 142 -2.91 14.43 2.97
CA GLN A 142 -2.08 14.76 4.12
C GLN A 142 -2.80 15.84 4.92
N ASP A 143 -3.29 15.47 6.10
CA ASP A 143 -4.21 16.29 6.89
C ASP A 143 -5.48 16.65 6.09
N ALA A 144 -5.66 17.91 5.71
CA ALA A 144 -6.83 18.38 4.94
C ALA A 144 -6.51 18.61 3.44
N GLU A 145 -5.27 18.35 3.01
CA GLU A 145 -4.81 18.65 1.66
C GLU A 145 -4.80 17.40 0.78
N VAL A 146 -5.33 17.55 -0.45
CA VAL A 146 -5.29 16.49 -1.46
C VAL A 146 -3.93 16.54 -2.18
N ILE A 147 -3.15 15.49 -2.01
CA ILE A 147 -1.80 15.36 -2.58
C ILE A 147 -1.85 14.75 -3.97
N ALA A 148 -2.67 13.72 -4.16
CA ALA A 148 -2.82 13.05 -5.44
C ALA A 148 -4.18 12.37 -5.55
N SER A 149 -4.63 12.14 -6.79
CA SER A 149 -5.72 11.20 -7.09
C SER A 149 -5.15 10.01 -7.86
N TYR A 150 -5.74 8.83 -7.66
CA TYR A 150 -5.33 7.63 -8.39
C TYR A 150 -6.50 6.73 -8.76
N SER A 151 -6.28 5.96 -9.82
CA SER A 151 -7.12 4.85 -10.25
C SER A 151 -6.22 3.71 -10.71
N GLY A 152 -6.60 2.47 -10.39
CA GLY A 152 -5.84 1.30 -10.80
C GLY A 152 -6.67 0.04 -10.90
N THR A 153 -6.13 -0.93 -11.63
CA THR A 153 -6.74 -2.25 -11.80
C THR A 153 -5.81 -3.33 -11.29
N ILE A 154 -6.32 -4.19 -10.40
CA ILE A 154 -5.63 -5.41 -9.97
C ILE A 154 -6.19 -6.61 -10.73
N ARG A 155 -5.30 -7.48 -11.20
CA ARG A 155 -5.64 -8.84 -11.61
C ARG A 155 -5.56 -9.78 -10.42
N LYS A 156 -6.68 -10.44 -10.11
CA LYS A 156 -6.76 -11.51 -9.11
C LYS A 156 -5.95 -12.73 -9.56
N PRO A 157 -5.44 -13.56 -8.62
CA PRO A 157 -4.82 -14.82 -8.96
C PRO A 157 -5.74 -15.65 -9.85
N SER A 158 -5.20 -16.27 -10.89
CA SER A 158 -5.93 -17.32 -11.60
C SER A 158 -6.11 -18.47 -10.61
N GLY A 159 -7.36 -18.80 -10.26
CA GLY A 159 -7.63 -20.10 -9.63
C GLY A 159 -7.08 -21.20 -10.54
N GLY A 160 -6.29 -22.11 -9.98
CA GLY A 160 -6.05 -23.41 -10.59
C GLY A 160 -7.36 -24.18 -10.70
#